data_AF-A0A436QR06-F1
#
_entry.id   AF-A0A436QR06-F1
#
_cell.length_a   1.000
_cell.length_b   1.000
_cell.length_c   1.000
_cell.angle_alpha   90.00
_cell.angle_beta   90.00
_cell.angle_gamma   90.00
#
_symmetry.space_group_name_H-M   'P 1'
#
loop_
_entity.id
_entity.type
_entity.pdbx_description
1 polymer ?
#
loop_
_entity_poly.entity_id
_entity_poly.type
_entity_poly.pdbx_seq_one_letter_code
_entity_poly.pdbx_strand_id
1 'polypeptide(L)'
;DVEDVIAAPPPLALRAALVGEALRPAETTEYWTETRPRFTSGDVEQALAGVTLVEAANERDEAAAIAIALKLAVEAPGKRAALVTGDRALARRVSAELLRFGVVADDSGGAPLINIPAASLLRLALSAAFRPGDPVSLLSLLKHPLLGLGLERQAVRKAAELVELVALRGGTGRPDVASLGALFETRLAELSGDTRQPFWFSRLTVRGIEQAHGMLG
;
A
#
# COMPACT_ATOMS: atom_id res chain seq x y z
N ASP A 1 -34.01 20.19 -2.61
CA ASP A 1 -33.61 21.45 -3.24
C ASP A 1 -32.31 21.94 -2.65
N VAL A 2 -31.29 22.09 -3.48
CA VAL A 2 -30.04 22.76 -3.11
C VAL A 2 -30.23 24.22 -3.51
N GLU A 3 -30.24 25.11 -2.53
CA GLU A 3 -30.37 26.55 -2.77
C GLU A 3 -29.03 27.08 -3.32
N ASP A 4 -29.05 27.71 -4.49
CA ASP A 4 -27.85 28.29 -5.09
C ASP A 4 -27.36 29.48 -4.25
N VAL A 5 -26.17 29.32 -3.67
CA VAL A 5 -25.58 30.33 -2.78
C VAL A 5 -25.13 31.58 -3.56
N ILE A 6 -24.74 31.43 -4.84
CA ILE A 6 -24.33 32.50 -5.76
C ILE A 6 -24.55 32.03 -7.22
N ALA A 7 -24.94 32.94 -8.11
CA ALA A 7 -24.97 32.67 -9.55
C ALA A 7 -23.56 32.55 -10.14
N ALA A 8 -23.27 31.43 -10.82
CA ALA A 8 -21.98 31.22 -11.46
C ALA A 8 -21.77 32.21 -12.63
N PRO A 9 -20.58 32.85 -12.75
CA PRO A 9 -20.21 33.63 -13.92
C PRO A 9 -20.36 32.81 -15.22
N PRO A 10 -20.63 33.47 -16.37
CA PRO A 10 -20.91 32.75 -17.62
C PRO A 10 -19.87 31.69 -18.03
N PRO A 11 -18.53 31.92 -17.93
CA PRO A 11 -17.55 30.87 -18.24
C PRO A 11 -17.67 29.62 -17.36
N LEU A 12 -18.00 29.79 -16.07
CA LEU A 12 -18.15 28.67 -15.13
C LEU A 12 -19.47 27.92 -15.36
N ALA A 13 -20.54 28.63 -15.69
CA ALA A 13 -21.81 28.01 -16.07
C ALA A 13 -21.67 27.18 -17.35
N LEU A 14 -21.00 27.72 -18.38
CA LEU A 14 -20.69 26.99 -19.61
C LEU A 14 -19.81 25.76 -19.35
N ARG A 15 -18.78 25.89 -18.50
CA ARG A 15 -17.93 24.76 -18.11
C ARG A 15 -18.72 23.67 -17.39
N ALA A 16 -19.59 24.03 -16.45
CA ALA A 16 -20.42 23.07 -15.74
C ALA A 16 -21.35 22.30 -16.69
N ALA A 17 -21.98 23.01 -17.64
CA ALA A 17 -22.82 22.39 -18.67
C ALA A 17 -22.01 21.46 -19.59
N LEU A 18 -20.84 21.90 -20.06
CA LEU A 18 -19.97 21.12 -20.94
C LEU A 18 -19.43 19.86 -20.24
N VAL A 19 -18.94 20.00 -19.00
CA VAL A 19 -18.45 18.86 -18.20
C VAL A 19 -19.60 17.92 -17.84
N GLY A 20 -20.78 18.45 -17.55
CA GLY A 20 -21.99 17.65 -17.28
C GLY A 20 -22.38 16.78 -18.48
N GLU A 21 -22.29 17.32 -19.70
CA GLU A 21 -22.48 16.53 -20.92
C GLU A 21 -21.36 15.50 -21.12
N ALA A 22 -20.10 15.85 -20.87
CA ALA A 22 -18.98 14.91 -20.98
C ALA A 22 -19.04 13.73 -19.98
N LEU A 23 -19.61 13.97 -18.80
CA LEU A 23 -19.81 12.98 -17.73
C LEU A 23 -21.23 12.39 -17.69
N ARG A 24 -21.98 12.53 -18.78
CA ARG A 24 -23.34 12.02 -18.91
C ARG A 24 -23.41 10.51 -18.61
N PRO A 25 -24.44 10.03 -17.87
CA PRO A 25 -24.61 8.60 -17.61
C PRO A 25 -24.70 7.79 -18.90
N ALA A 26 -24.17 6.56 -18.86
CA ALA A 26 -24.06 5.67 -20.01
C ALA A 26 -25.40 5.43 -20.71
N GLU A 27 -26.48 5.35 -19.93
CA GLU A 27 -27.85 5.09 -20.34
C GLU A 27 -28.49 6.21 -21.18
N THR A 28 -27.82 7.37 -21.29
CA THR A 28 -28.37 8.54 -21.99
C THR A 28 -27.41 9.10 -23.03
N THR A 29 -26.32 8.40 -23.32
CA THR A 29 -25.24 8.86 -24.23
C THR A 29 -25.71 9.14 -25.66
N GLU A 30 -26.83 8.57 -26.08
CA GLU A 30 -27.48 8.84 -27.38
C GLU A 30 -27.83 10.32 -27.59
N TYR A 31 -28.12 11.06 -26.50
CA TYR A 31 -28.46 12.48 -26.58
C TYR A 31 -27.27 13.40 -26.88
N TRP A 32 -26.03 12.90 -26.88
CA TRP A 32 -24.86 13.71 -27.26
C TRP A 32 -24.97 14.33 -28.65
N THR A 33 -25.62 13.63 -29.58
CA THR A 33 -25.82 14.12 -30.95
C THR A 33 -26.72 15.37 -30.96
N GLU A 34 -27.63 15.48 -30.00
CA GLU A 34 -28.56 16.60 -29.86
C GLU A 34 -28.00 17.73 -28.98
N THR A 35 -27.16 17.41 -28.00
CA THR A 35 -26.63 18.40 -27.05
C THR A 35 -25.33 19.03 -27.52
N ARG A 36 -24.46 18.31 -28.23
CA ARG A 36 -23.20 18.87 -28.77
C ARG A 36 -23.40 20.12 -29.63
N PRO A 37 -24.36 20.19 -30.57
CA PRO A 37 -24.57 21.39 -31.39
C PRO A 37 -24.99 22.63 -30.60
N ARG A 38 -25.37 22.49 -29.33
CA ARG A 38 -25.75 23.60 -28.46
C ARG A 38 -24.56 24.40 -27.95
N PHE A 39 -23.34 23.86 -28.05
CA PHE A 39 -22.10 24.55 -27.70
C PHE A 39 -21.42 25.03 -28.98
N THR A 40 -21.30 26.34 -29.13
CA THR A 40 -20.48 26.92 -30.19
C THR A 40 -19.00 26.76 -29.88
N SER A 41 -18.12 26.91 -30.89
CA SER A 41 -16.67 26.89 -30.65
C SER A 41 -16.23 27.96 -29.64
N GLY A 42 -16.89 29.13 -29.65
CA GLY A 42 -16.62 30.21 -28.68
C GLY A 42 -17.05 29.83 -27.27
N ASP A 43 -18.18 29.12 -27.11
CA ASP A 43 -18.62 28.62 -25.80
C ASP A 43 -17.60 27.63 -25.22
N VAL A 44 -17.07 26.73 -26.06
CA VAL A 44 -16.06 25.75 -25.65
C VAL A 44 -14.75 26.43 -25.27
N GLU A 45 -14.29 27.41 -26.04
CA GLU A 45 -13.08 28.19 -25.74
C GLU A 45 -13.22 28.95 -24.41
N GLN A 46 -14.36 29.62 -24.21
CA GLN A 46 -14.65 30.32 -22.97
C GLN A 46 -14.78 29.36 -21.77
N ALA A 47 -15.43 28.20 -21.97
CA ALA A 47 -15.56 27.18 -20.94
C ALA A 47 -14.21 26.59 -20.53
N LEU A 48 -13.30 26.37 -21.47
CA LEU A 48 -11.98 25.76 -21.21
C LEU A 48 -10.86 26.80 -21.04
N ALA A 49 -11.18 28.08 -20.99
CA ALA A 49 -10.22 29.14 -20.70
C ALA A 49 -9.49 28.87 -19.36
N GLY A 50 -8.16 28.82 -19.42
CA GLY A 50 -7.30 28.51 -18.28
C GLY A 50 -7.15 27.01 -17.97
N VAL A 51 -7.68 26.12 -18.81
CA VAL A 51 -7.46 24.67 -18.74
C VAL A 51 -6.36 24.28 -19.71
N THR A 52 -5.50 23.34 -19.32
CA THR A 52 -4.45 22.80 -20.17
C THR A 52 -4.52 21.27 -20.11
N LEU A 53 -4.41 20.63 -21.26
CA LEU A 53 -4.27 19.19 -21.37
C LEU A 53 -2.80 18.84 -21.49
N VAL A 54 -2.34 17.88 -20.68
CA VAL A 54 -1.00 17.31 -20.77
C VAL A 54 -1.15 15.82 -20.98
N GLU A 55 -0.68 15.32 -22.11
CA GLU A 55 -0.63 13.89 -22.41
C GLU A 55 0.78 13.37 -22.09
N ALA A 56 0.88 12.44 -21.15
CA ALA A 56 2.13 11.81 -20.78
C ALA A 56 2.29 10.45 -21.46
N ALA A 57 3.52 10.06 -21.76
CA ALA A 57 3.82 8.79 -22.43
C ALA A 57 3.61 7.56 -21.53
N ASN A 58 3.67 7.74 -20.21
CA ASN A 58 3.50 6.70 -19.19
C ASN A 58 3.22 7.35 -17.82
N GLU A 59 2.92 6.53 -16.81
CA GLU A 59 2.52 7.01 -15.48
C GLU A 59 3.66 7.71 -14.71
N ARG A 60 4.91 7.45 -15.08
CA ARG A 60 6.07 8.12 -14.48
C ARG A 60 6.19 9.54 -15.02
N ASP A 61 6.08 9.70 -16.34
CA ASP A 61 6.10 11.00 -17.00
C ASP A 61 4.89 11.85 -16.57
N GLU A 62 3.73 11.21 -16.38
CA GLU A 62 2.52 11.86 -15.83
C GLU A 62 2.80 12.43 -14.43
N ALA A 63 3.33 11.60 -13.53
CA ALA A 63 3.63 12.02 -12.17
C ALA A 63 4.65 13.16 -12.12
N ALA A 64 5.68 13.11 -12.97
CA ALA A 64 6.69 14.15 -13.09
C ALA A 64 6.10 15.47 -13.61
N ALA A 65 5.28 15.41 -14.67
CA ALA A 65 4.62 16.59 -15.23
C ALA A 65 3.71 17.28 -14.22
N ILE A 66 2.89 16.50 -13.49
CA ILE A 66 2.04 17.03 -12.41
C ILE A 66 2.89 17.65 -11.30
N ALA A 67 3.95 16.97 -10.84
CA ALA A 67 4.82 17.49 -9.79
C ALA A 67 5.47 18.82 -10.17
N ILE A 68 5.92 18.97 -11.43
CA ILE A 68 6.47 20.23 -11.95
C ILE A 68 5.41 21.32 -11.96
N ALA A 69 4.19 21.04 -12.44
CA ALA A 69 3.10 22.00 -12.47
C ALA A 69 2.71 22.48 -11.06
N LEU A 70 2.60 21.55 -10.10
CA LEU A 70 2.32 21.87 -8.70
C LEU A 70 3.44 22.70 -8.08
N LYS A 71 4.71 22.32 -8.32
CA LYS A 71 5.88 23.07 -7.85
C LYS A 71 5.86 24.51 -8.35
N LEU A 72 5.67 24.71 -9.66
CA LEU A 72 5.60 26.05 -10.25
C LEU A 72 4.45 26.88 -9.67
N ALA A 73 3.31 26.24 -9.40
CA ALA A 73 2.16 26.91 -8.81
C ALA A 73 2.41 27.37 -7.37
N VAL A 74 3.08 26.57 -6.53
CA VAL A 74 3.33 26.91 -5.12
C VAL A 74 4.52 27.86 -4.90
N GLU A 75 5.43 27.97 -5.87
CA GLU A 75 6.51 28.97 -5.83
C GLU A 75 6.00 30.42 -5.97
N ALA A 76 4.84 30.61 -6.59
CA ALA A 76 4.21 31.92 -6.68
C ALA A 76 3.65 32.35 -5.31
N PRO A 77 4.06 33.50 -4.75
CA PRO A 77 3.59 33.95 -3.44
C PRO A 77 2.06 34.01 -3.34
N GLY A 78 1.51 33.42 -2.27
CA GLY A 78 0.07 33.42 -2.00
C GLY A 78 -0.76 32.48 -2.86
N LYS A 79 -0.14 31.67 -3.73
CA LYS A 79 -0.85 30.64 -4.49
C LYS A 79 -0.93 29.33 -3.71
N ARG A 80 -2.00 28.59 -3.97
CA ARG A 80 -2.23 27.22 -3.46
C ARG A 80 -2.49 26.33 -4.67
N ALA A 81 -2.01 25.10 -4.61
CA ALA A 81 -2.24 24.09 -5.63
C ALA A 81 -2.69 22.79 -4.96
N ALA A 82 -3.47 22.00 -5.68
CA ALA A 82 -3.94 20.70 -5.24
C ALA A 82 -3.97 19.74 -6.43
N LEU A 83 -3.67 18.47 -6.16
CA LEU A 83 -3.94 17.37 -7.07
C LEU A 83 -5.22 16.68 -6.61
N VAL A 84 -6.19 16.56 -7.51
CA VAL A 84 -7.42 15.79 -7.27
C VAL A 84 -7.37 14.56 -8.16
N THR A 85 -7.31 13.38 -7.54
CA THR A 85 -7.33 12.10 -8.27
C THR A 85 -7.93 10.99 -7.40
N GLY A 86 -8.69 10.10 -8.03
CA GLY A 86 -9.11 8.84 -7.41
C GLY A 86 -8.02 7.76 -7.40
N ASP A 87 -6.93 7.96 -8.16
CA ASP A 87 -5.81 7.02 -8.22
C ASP A 87 -4.79 7.27 -7.10
N ARG A 88 -4.80 6.40 -6.09
CA ARG A 88 -3.86 6.43 -4.96
C ARG A 88 -2.42 6.06 -5.36
N ALA A 89 -2.21 5.33 -6.46
CA ALA A 89 -0.86 5.07 -6.97
C ALA A 89 -0.28 6.34 -7.62
N LEU A 90 -1.07 7.07 -8.42
CA LEU A 90 -0.67 8.35 -8.99
C LEU A 90 -0.35 9.38 -7.89
N ALA A 91 -1.24 9.55 -6.90
CA ALA A 91 -1.01 10.48 -5.80
C ALA A 91 0.33 10.21 -5.08
N ARG A 92 0.64 8.94 -4.79
CA ARG A 92 1.92 8.55 -4.16
C ARG A 92 3.12 8.83 -5.06
N ARG A 93 3.02 8.56 -6.36
CA ARG A 93 4.10 8.86 -7.33
C ARG A 93 4.37 10.36 -7.38
N VAL A 94 3.33 11.19 -7.46
CA VAL A 94 3.45 12.65 -7.46
C VAL A 94 4.07 13.15 -6.16
N SER A 95 3.61 12.67 -5.00
CA SER A 95 4.21 13.05 -3.70
C SER A 95 5.70 12.70 -3.63
N ALA A 96 6.10 11.54 -4.16
CA ALA A 96 7.51 11.15 -4.22
C ALA A 96 8.33 12.05 -5.16
N GLU A 97 7.78 12.44 -6.32
CA GLU A 97 8.44 13.38 -7.24
C GLU A 97 8.55 14.79 -6.64
N LEU A 98 7.54 15.26 -5.91
CA LEU A 98 7.55 16.57 -5.22
C LEU A 98 8.66 16.68 -4.16
N LEU A 99 8.97 15.58 -3.46
CA LEU A 99 10.08 15.55 -2.51
C LEU A 99 11.43 15.87 -3.15
N ARG A 100 11.61 15.56 -4.44
CA ARG A 100 12.84 15.91 -5.18
C ARG A 100 13.02 17.41 -5.35
N PHE A 101 11.92 18.16 -5.30
CA PHE A 101 11.90 19.62 -5.33
C PHE A 101 11.82 20.24 -3.92
N GLY A 102 11.90 19.44 -2.86
CA GLY A 102 11.75 19.91 -1.47
C GLY A 102 10.32 20.30 -1.10
N VAL A 103 9.32 19.91 -1.90
CA VAL A 103 7.90 20.18 -1.63
C VAL A 103 7.29 18.97 -0.95
N VAL A 104 6.75 19.16 0.25
CA VAL A 104 6.00 18.11 0.97
C VAL A 104 4.51 18.36 0.75
N ALA A 105 3.85 17.46 0.03
CA ALA A 105 2.41 17.50 -0.16
C ALA A 105 1.69 16.92 1.07
N ASP A 106 0.63 17.60 1.51
CA ASP A 106 -0.31 17.05 2.48
C ASP A 106 -1.31 16.14 1.76
N ASP A 107 -1.24 14.83 2.03
CA ASP A 107 -2.11 13.83 1.43
C ASP A 107 -3.31 13.56 2.35
N SER A 108 -4.45 14.18 2.01
CA SER A 108 -5.71 14.03 2.74
C SER A 108 -6.26 12.60 2.77
N GLY A 109 -5.79 11.72 1.87
CA GLY A 109 -6.15 10.29 1.89
C GLY A 109 -5.38 9.46 2.91
N GLY A 110 -4.37 10.05 3.58
CA GLY A 110 -3.55 9.41 4.60
C GLY A 110 -2.78 8.17 4.12
N ALA A 111 -2.17 7.48 5.08
CA ALA A 111 -1.54 6.18 4.83
C ALA A 111 -2.58 5.05 4.97
N PRO A 112 -2.65 4.10 4.03
CA PRO A 112 -3.48 2.91 4.18
C PRO A 112 -3.18 2.22 5.51
N LEU A 113 -4.22 1.82 6.27
CA LEU A 113 -4.06 1.11 7.55
C LEU A 113 -3.13 -0.10 7.42
N ILE A 114 -3.21 -0.81 6.29
CA ILE A 114 -2.36 -1.97 5.98
C ILE A 114 -0.86 -1.68 5.98
N ASN A 115 -0.46 -0.43 5.76
CA ASN A 115 0.94 0.00 5.76
C ASN A 115 1.44 0.40 7.16
N ILE A 116 0.56 0.43 8.16
CA ILE A 116 0.93 0.69 9.55
C ILE A 116 1.53 -0.59 10.15
N PRO A 117 2.73 -0.55 10.76
CA PRO A 117 3.39 -1.75 11.29
C PRO A 117 2.53 -2.57 12.26
N ALA A 118 1.74 -1.92 13.10
CA ALA A 118 0.81 -2.59 14.03
C ALA A 118 -0.32 -3.34 13.30
N ALA A 119 -0.86 -2.77 12.22
CA ALA A 119 -1.89 -3.42 11.41
C ALA A 119 -1.32 -4.61 10.62
N SER A 120 -0.09 -4.51 10.13
CA SER A 120 0.61 -5.64 9.50
C SER A 120 0.81 -6.80 10.48
N LEU A 121 1.24 -6.51 11.73
CA LEU A 121 1.35 -7.51 12.79
C LEU A 121 0.00 -8.19 13.06
N LEU A 122 -1.06 -7.40 13.26
CA LEU A 122 -2.40 -7.92 13.52
C LEU A 122 -2.88 -8.83 12.38
N ARG A 123 -2.67 -8.41 11.13
CA ARG A 123 -3.04 -9.22 9.96
C ARG A 123 -2.27 -10.54 9.91
N LEU A 124 -0.98 -10.53 10.20
CA LEU A 124 -0.17 -11.76 10.25
C LEU A 124 -0.63 -12.69 11.38
N ALA A 125 -0.98 -12.13 12.55
CA ALA A 125 -1.56 -12.90 13.65
C ALA A 125 -2.89 -13.54 13.27
N LEU A 126 -3.79 -12.79 12.63
CA LEU A 126 -5.05 -13.31 12.12
C LEU A 126 -4.84 -14.37 11.02
N SER A 127 -3.88 -14.17 10.12
CA SER A 127 -3.56 -15.18 9.08
C SER A 127 -3.07 -16.47 9.72
N ALA A 128 -2.16 -16.39 10.69
CA ALA A 128 -1.65 -17.56 11.40
C ALA A 128 -2.74 -18.29 12.21
N ALA A 129 -3.73 -17.56 12.76
CA ALA A 129 -4.83 -18.14 13.53
C ALA A 129 -5.93 -18.76 12.64
N PHE A 130 -6.32 -18.08 11.56
CA PHE A 130 -7.46 -18.47 10.72
C PHE A 130 -7.08 -19.26 9.47
N ARG A 131 -5.79 -19.37 9.16
CA ARG A 131 -5.26 -20.20 8.06
C ARG A 131 -4.22 -21.19 8.61
N PRO A 132 -4.66 -22.16 9.45
CA PRO A 132 -3.74 -23.15 10.00
C PRO A 132 -3.05 -23.92 8.87
N GLY A 133 -1.76 -24.20 9.05
CA GLY A 133 -0.97 -24.94 8.07
C GLY A 133 -0.34 -24.10 6.95
N ASP A 134 -0.39 -22.77 7.03
CA ASP A 134 0.40 -21.87 6.17
C ASP A 134 1.74 -21.49 6.84
N PRO A 135 2.86 -22.15 6.48
CA PRO A 135 4.16 -21.88 7.07
C PRO A 135 4.70 -20.49 6.70
N VAL A 136 4.25 -19.89 5.59
CA VAL A 136 4.70 -18.55 5.16
C VAL A 136 4.07 -17.48 6.04
N SER A 137 2.78 -17.60 6.32
CA SER A 137 2.08 -16.71 7.27
C SER A 137 2.68 -16.82 8.67
N LEU A 138 2.92 -18.05 9.15
CA LEU A 138 3.49 -18.32 10.46
C LEU A 138 4.92 -17.75 10.58
N LEU A 139 5.79 -18.01 9.61
CA LEU A 139 7.16 -17.48 9.60
C LEU A 139 7.19 -15.95 9.52
N SER A 140 6.29 -15.37 8.73
CA SER A 140 6.16 -13.92 8.59
C SER A 140 5.73 -13.27 9.90
N LEU A 141 4.82 -13.90 10.67
CA LEU A 141 4.47 -13.48 12.02
C LEU A 141 5.69 -13.54 12.95
N LEU A 142 6.38 -14.69 13.01
CA LEU A 142 7.55 -14.90 13.89
C LEU A 142 8.68 -13.90 13.64
N LYS A 143 8.91 -13.54 12.37
CA LYS A 143 9.95 -12.57 11.99
C LYS A 143 9.53 -11.11 12.15
N HIS A 144 8.25 -10.82 12.39
CA HIS A 144 7.73 -9.46 12.39
C HIS A 144 8.45 -8.56 13.42
N PRO A 145 8.86 -7.32 13.07
CA PRO A 145 9.62 -6.42 13.94
C PRO A 145 8.97 -6.11 15.29
N LEU A 146 7.64 -6.06 15.31
CA LEU A 146 6.85 -5.75 16.50
C LEU A 146 6.44 -6.99 17.33
N LEU A 147 6.79 -8.21 16.89
CA LEU A 147 6.52 -9.39 17.69
C LEU A 147 7.57 -9.50 18.81
N GLY A 148 7.09 -9.46 20.06
CA GLY A 148 7.94 -9.50 21.27
C GLY A 148 7.80 -10.77 22.12
N LEU A 149 6.61 -11.37 22.23
CA LEU A 149 6.35 -12.60 23.02
C LEU A 149 6.92 -12.58 24.46
N GLY A 150 7.01 -11.40 25.09
CA GLY A 150 7.61 -11.24 26.43
C GLY A 150 9.15 -11.38 26.48
N LEU A 151 9.80 -11.51 25.32
CA LEU A 151 11.25 -11.64 25.17
C LEU A 151 11.85 -10.36 24.58
N GLU A 152 13.17 -10.19 24.73
CA GLU A 152 13.89 -9.15 24.02
C GLU A 152 13.87 -9.38 22.50
N ARG A 153 13.81 -8.29 21.73
CA ARG A 153 13.70 -8.38 20.26
C ARG A 153 14.81 -9.21 19.62
N GLN A 154 16.03 -9.10 20.14
CA GLN A 154 17.16 -9.89 19.63
C GLN A 154 16.96 -11.40 19.87
N ALA A 155 16.38 -11.78 21.01
CA ALA A 155 16.07 -13.17 21.34
C ALA A 155 14.96 -13.71 20.43
N VAL A 156 13.85 -12.97 20.24
CA VAL A 156 12.76 -13.38 19.32
C VAL A 156 13.28 -13.59 17.91
N ARG A 157 14.11 -12.67 17.40
CA ARG A 157 14.67 -12.80 16.04
C ARG A 157 15.51 -14.07 15.90
N LYS A 158 16.40 -14.34 16.85
CA LYS A 158 17.26 -15.53 16.82
C LYS A 158 16.44 -16.82 16.96
N ALA A 159 15.45 -16.82 17.85
CA ALA A 159 14.51 -17.93 18.01
C ALA A 159 13.74 -18.20 16.73
N ALA A 160 13.19 -17.15 16.08
CA ALA A 160 12.47 -17.29 14.81
C ALA A 160 13.34 -17.83 13.67
N GLU A 161 14.60 -17.40 13.57
CA GLU A 161 15.57 -17.95 12.61
C GLU A 161 15.89 -19.43 12.88
N LEU A 162 16.01 -19.82 14.15
CA LEU A 162 16.28 -21.21 14.54
C LEU A 162 15.07 -22.12 14.31
N VAL A 163 13.86 -21.65 14.66
CA VAL A 163 12.59 -22.34 14.40
C VAL A 163 12.35 -22.50 12.90
N GLU A 164 12.67 -21.49 12.09
CA GLU A 164 12.63 -21.63 10.64
C GLU A 164 13.52 -22.77 10.14
N LEU A 165 14.78 -22.81 10.59
CA LEU A 165 15.74 -23.82 10.16
C LEU A 165 15.32 -25.23 10.56
N VAL A 166 14.83 -25.41 11.80
CA VAL A 166 14.51 -26.73 12.36
C VAL A 166 13.12 -27.21 11.94
N ALA A 167 12.09 -26.36 12.10
CA ALA A 167 10.69 -26.78 11.96
C ALA A 167 10.10 -26.50 10.56
N LEU A 168 10.53 -25.44 9.88
CA LEU A 168 9.86 -24.95 8.67
C LEU A 168 10.64 -25.19 7.37
N ARG A 169 11.93 -25.57 7.44
CA ARG A 169 12.78 -25.78 6.26
C ARG A 169 12.79 -27.24 5.82
N GLY A 170 12.47 -27.50 4.55
CA GLY A 170 12.65 -28.81 3.91
C GLY A 170 11.67 -29.90 4.33
N GLY A 171 10.71 -29.60 5.20
CA GLY A 171 9.66 -30.52 5.63
C GLY A 171 8.34 -30.36 4.88
N THR A 172 7.51 -31.41 4.86
CA THR A 172 6.12 -31.39 4.35
C THR A 172 5.09 -31.01 5.42
N GLY A 173 5.55 -30.70 6.64
CA GLY A 173 4.69 -30.32 7.76
C GLY A 173 3.90 -29.05 7.44
N ARG A 174 2.64 -29.02 7.88
CA ARG A 174 1.77 -27.85 7.84
C ARG A 174 1.46 -27.40 9.26
N PRO A 175 2.46 -26.90 10.02
CA PRO A 175 2.21 -26.45 11.38
C PRO A 175 1.32 -25.21 11.38
N ASP A 176 0.58 -25.08 12.46
CA ASP A 176 -0.08 -23.86 12.90
C ASP A 176 0.56 -23.37 14.21
N VAL A 177 0.02 -22.30 14.78
CA VAL A 177 0.54 -21.70 16.03
C VAL A 177 0.56 -22.72 17.18
N ALA A 178 -0.41 -23.64 17.24
CA ALA A 178 -0.53 -24.60 18.34
C ALA A 178 0.41 -25.81 18.19
N SER A 179 0.66 -26.24 16.95
CA SER A 179 1.46 -27.43 16.64
C SER A 179 2.94 -27.15 16.38
N LEU A 180 3.32 -25.87 16.22
CA LEU A 180 4.70 -25.48 15.91
C LEU A 180 5.72 -25.95 16.97
N GLY A 181 5.38 -25.87 18.25
CA GLY A 181 6.23 -26.36 19.35
C GLY A 181 6.53 -27.85 19.23
N ALA A 182 5.48 -28.67 19.10
CA ALA A 182 5.63 -30.12 18.95
C ALA A 182 6.40 -30.51 17.68
N LEU A 183 6.18 -29.78 16.57
CA LEU A 183 6.91 -30.00 15.33
C LEU A 183 8.41 -29.67 15.50
N PHE A 184 8.73 -28.58 16.22
CA PHE A 184 10.10 -28.18 16.50
C PHE A 184 10.85 -29.28 17.27
N GLU A 185 10.26 -29.82 18.34
CA GLU A 185 10.86 -30.91 19.12
C GLU A 185 11.10 -32.17 18.28
N THR A 186 10.09 -32.57 17.51
CA THR A 186 10.16 -33.76 16.64
C THR A 186 11.31 -33.63 15.65
N ARG A 187 11.42 -32.47 15.00
CA ARG A 187 12.47 -32.19 14.01
C ARG A 187 13.85 -32.06 14.63
N LEU A 188 13.96 -31.48 15.83
CA LEU A 188 15.22 -31.36 16.55
C LEU A 188 15.79 -32.74 16.92
N ALA A 189 14.93 -33.67 17.34
CA ALA A 189 15.31 -35.05 17.63
C ALA A 189 15.76 -35.81 16.36
N GLU A 190 15.00 -35.69 15.26
CA GLU A 190 15.35 -36.28 13.96
C GLU A 190 16.74 -35.82 13.48
N LEU A 191 17.00 -34.50 13.52
CA LEU A 191 18.28 -33.93 13.10
C LEU A 191 19.47 -34.42 13.93
N SER A 192 19.24 -34.74 15.21
CA SER A 192 20.28 -35.24 16.11
C SER A 192 20.62 -36.71 15.84
N GLY A 193 19.68 -37.48 15.28
CA GLY A 193 19.86 -38.89 14.90
C GLY A 193 20.26 -39.12 13.44
N ASP A 194 20.19 -38.10 12.58
CA ASP A 194 20.51 -38.22 11.16
C ASP A 194 22.02 -38.33 10.91
N THR A 195 22.41 -39.27 10.05
CA THR A 195 23.81 -39.44 9.61
C THR A 195 24.26 -38.32 8.68
N ARG A 196 23.33 -37.59 8.04
CA ARG A 196 23.64 -36.48 7.14
C ARG A 196 23.04 -35.17 7.63
N GLN A 197 23.73 -34.55 8.58
CA GLN A 197 23.36 -33.24 9.10
C GLN A 197 23.44 -32.14 8.02
N PRO A 198 22.49 -31.18 8.02
CA PRO A 198 22.53 -30.07 7.10
C PRO A 198 23.68 -29.11 7.40
N PHE A 199 24.15 -28.36 6.39
CA PHE A 199 25.30 -27.46 6.53
C PHE A 199 25.12 -26.36 7.60
N TRP A 200 23.87 -26.07 7.98
CA TRP A 200 23.53 -25.08 9.01
C TRP A 200 23.41 -25.69 10.41
N PHE A 201 23.58 -27.01 10.57
CA PHE A 201 23.43 -27.69 11.87
C PHE A 201 24.34 -27.10 12.95
N SER A 202 25.55 -26.66 12.58
CA SER A 202 26.48 -25.97 13.48
C SER A 202 25.96 -24.65 14.06
N ARG A 203 24.86 -24.10 13.53
CA ARG A 203 24.19 -22.91 14.07
C ARG A 203 23.26 -23.23 15.24
N LEU A 204 22.95 -24.51 15.47
CA LEU A 204 22.19 -24.96 16.64
C LEU A 204 23.10 -24.90 17.86
N THR A 205 22.88 -23.89 18.71
CA THR A 205 23.57 -23.73 19.99
C THR A 205 22.60 -24.01 21.12
N VAL A 206 23.09 -24.48 22.27
CA VAL A 206 22.24 -24.71 23.47
C VAL A 206 21.41 -23.47 23.79
N ARG A 207 22.05 -22.31 23.84
CA ARG A 207 21.38 -21.02 24.05
C ARG A 207 20.33 -20.70 22.98
N GLY A 208 20.60 -21.04 21.72
CA GLY A 208 19.65 -20.82 20.63
C GLY A 208 18.41 -21.72 20.74
N ILE A 209 18.60 -22.96 21.18
CA ILE A 209 17.52 -23.92 21.44
C ILE A 209 16.67 -23.44 22.63
N GLU A 210 17.30 -23.01 23.73
CA GLU A 210 16.58 -22.41 24.87
C GLU A 210 15.74 -21.19 24.47
N GLN A 211 16.28 -20.32 23.60
CA GLN A 211 15.53 -19.17 23.07
C GLN A 211 14.36 -19.59 22.18
N ALA A 212 14.51 -20.67 21.40
CA ALA A 212 13.42 -21.23 20.60
C ALA A 212 12.32 -21.81 21.50
N HIS A 213 12.66 -22.57 22.54
CA HIS A 213 11.68 -23.06 23.52
C HIS A 213 10.93 -21.91 24.19
N GLY A 214 11.66 -20.88 24.69
CA GLY A 214 11.03 -19.71 25.32
C GLY A 214 10.09 -18.93 24.39
N MET A 215 10.27 -19.03 23.06
CA MET A 215 9.37 -18.43 22.07
C MET A 215 8.14 -19.31 21.79
N LEU A 216 8.28 -20.63 21.87
CA LEU A 216 7.25 -21.61 21.50
C LEU A 216 6.34 -22.02 22.67
N GLY A 217 6.76 -21.77 23.91
CA GLY A 217 6.03 -22.10 25.13
C GLY A 217 6.62 -23.30 25.85
#